data_AF-A0A6B0CZT3-F1
#
_entry.id   AF-A0A6B0CZT3-F1
#
_cell.length_a   1.000
_cell.length_b   1.000
_cell.length_c   1.000
_cell.angle_alpha   90.00
_cell.angle_beta   90.00
_cell.angle_gamma   90.00
#
_symmetry.space_group_name_H-M   'P 1'
#
loop_
_entity.id
_entity.type
_entity.pdbx_description
1 polymer ?
#
loop_
_entity_poly.entity_id
_entity_poly.type
_entity_poly.pdbx_seq_one_letter_code
_entity_poly.pdbx_strand_id
1 'polypeptide(L)'
;WAGMLYYRSQQHHFEQHLLTDYLAIRLVVEQLLVGDEFKSVAKDCESRSENWFKQTVASWCYYSDMPSDVLLQHDVNEIQTFIHFAATMNKNVFKNLWLIAWEMTYESQLKQKIKAGHESLAGVLDVNQVNVTENDNANQSHSVSLNATQAVDENNSELNQGGTSTKAQIAFCIDVRSEPFRRHIEAAGPFETIGIAGFFGLPIQKDAVDEQFKHDSLPVMVPPAYRIKEFADRYDMNVYRQQQQTMSSMFYTFKLMKNNVMPSLLLPELSGPFLSLSTIVNTIMPRKSRASLQKIKQKWLKKPETKLTIDREFDRTSDLPVGFTEQEQIDFALQALKLMDLTEAFAPFVVLAGHASHSHNNPHHASLECGACGGASSGFNAKLLAMICNRLNVRQGLKQAGVVIPETTVFAAAEHHTSTDTLAWVYVPDTLSALALDAYESLNDAMPMISEHANRERLDKLPTIGRVNHPVEEAQRFASDWSEVRPEWGLAKNASFIIGRRQLTKGIDLEGRTFLHNYDWRKDKDGTLLNTIISGPALVAQWINLQYYASTVAPHFYGSGNKA
;
A
#
# COMPACT_ATOMS: atom_id res chain seq x y z
N TRP A 1 -34.14 -0.16 21.44
CA TRP A 1 -33.26 -0.63 20.35
C TRP A 1 -34.01 -1.27 19.21
N ALA A 2 -34.65 -2.43 19.40
CA ALA A 2 -35.46 -3.08 18.37
C ALA A 2 -36.50 -2.14 17.72
N GLY A 3 -37.15 -1.27 18.51
CA GLY A 3 -38.07 -0.26 17.99
C GLY A 3 -37.42 0.85 17.14
N MET A 4 -36.19 1.28 17.45
CA MET A 4 -35.46 2.28 16.63
C MET A 4 -34.92 1.66 15.34
N LEU A 5 -34.41 0.42 15.41
CA LEU A 5 -33.99 -0.35 14.23
C LEU A 5 -35.18 -0.67 13.32
N TYR A 6 -36.33 -1.05 13.89
CA TYR A 6 -37.56 -1.30 13.15
C TYR A 6 -38.07 -0.03 12.44
N TYR A 7 -38.05 1.11 13.13
CA TYR A 7 -38.39 2.39 12.52
C TYR A 7 -37.42 2.76 11.38
N ARG A 8 -36.10 2.58 11.57
CA ARG A 8 -35.09 2.90 10.56
C ARG A 8 -35.13 1.95 9.34
N SER A 9 -35.39 0.66 9.56
CA SER A 9 -35.58 -0.32 8.47
C SER A 9 -36.83 -0.07 7.64
N GLN A 10 -37.83 0.64 8.19
CA GLN A 10 -39.01 1.11 7.44
C GLN A 10 -38.70 2.33 6.56
N GLN A 11 -37.69 3.12 6.90
CA GLN A 11 -37.32 4.35 6.16
C GLN A 11 -36.23 4.12 5.10
N HIS A 12 -35.45 3.04 5.18
CA HIS A 12 -34.33 2.77 4.26
C HIS A 12 -34.35 1.34 3.69
N HIS A 13 -34.54 1.24 2.36
CA HIS A 13 -34.70 -0.04 1.65
C HIS A 13 -33.49 -0.99 1.70
N PHE A 14 -32.26 -0.47 1.82
CA PHE A 14 -31.03 -1.26 1.86
C PHE A 14 -30.69 -1.80 3.26
N GLU A 15 -31.43 -1.38 4.30
CA GLU A 15 -31.20 -1.73 5.69
C GLU A 15 -32.31 -2.64 6.27
N GLN A 16 -33.25 -3.10 5.43
CA GLN A 16 -34.40 -3.91 5.85
C GLN A 16 -34.02 -5.17 6.64
N HIS A 17 -32.83 -5.72 6.40
CA HIS A 17 -32.36 -6.94 7.05
C HIS A 17 -31.60 -6.70 8.36
N LEU A 18 -31.26 -5.45 8.71
CA LEU A 18 -30.45 -5.16 9.91
C LEU A 18 -31.08 -5.66 11.21
N LEU A 19 -32.42 -5.58 11.33
CA LEU A 19 -33.13 -6.08 12.51
C LEU A 19 -33.12 -7.61 12.55
N THR A 20 -33.29 -8.26 11.40
CA THR A 20 -33.23 -9.72 11.26
C THR A 20 -31.83 -10.23 11.55
N ASP A 21 -30.80 -9.57 11.03
CA ASP A 21 -29.39 -9.90 11.25
C ASP A 21 -29.00 -9.69 12.71
N TYR A 22 -29.43 -8.59 13.32
CA TYR A 22 -29.22 -8.35 14.75
C TYR A 22 -29.87 -9.45 15.59
N LEU A 23 -31.14 -9.78 15.31
CA LEU A 23 -31.86 -10.81 16.05
C LEU A 23 -31.21 -12.19 15.85
N ALA A 24 -30.78 -12.52 14.63
CA ALA A 24 -30.11 -13.77 14.32
C ALA A 24 -28.76 -13.88 15.03
N ILE A 25 -27.92 -12.84 14.97
CA ILE A 25 -26.63 -12.80 15.67
C ILE A 25 -26.86 -12.90 17.17
N ARG A 26 -27.83 -12.17 17.72
CA ARG A 26 -28.15 -12.23 19.14
C ARG A 26 -28.54 -13.64 19.56
N LEU A 27 -29.50 -14.26 18.88
CA LEU A 27 -29.97 -15.61 19.21
C LEU A 27 -28.86 -16.66 19.08
N VAL A 28 -27.98 -16.53 18.08
CA VAL A 28 -26.83 -17.43 17.92
C VAL A 28 -25.81 -17.23 19.03
N VAL A 29 -25.46 -15.99 19.38
CA VAL A 29 -24.50 -15.69 20.45
C VAL A 29 -25.04 -16.11 21.82
N GLU A 30 -26.34 -15.90 22.07
CA GLU A 30 -27.04 -16.37 23.26
C GLU A 30 -27.03 -17.91 23.35
N GLN A 31 -27.33 -18.60 22.25
CA GLN A 31 -27.25 -20.07 22.19
C GLN A 31 -25.81 -20.59 22.38
N LEU A 32 -24.81 -19.90 21.83
CA LEU A 32 -23.40 -20.30 21.95
C LEU A 32 -22.84 -20.08 23.35
N LEU A 33 -23.16 -18.95 23.98
CA LEU A 33 -22.58 -18.58 25.28
C LEU A 33 -23.34 -19.20 26.45
N VAL A 34 -24.67 -19.25 26.38
CA VAL A 34 -25.51 -19.68 27.50
C VAL A 34 -26.20 -21.02 27.21
N GLY A 35 -26.51 -21.35 25.96
CA GLY A 35 -27.18 -22.60 25.58
C GLY A 35 -28.52 -22.79 26.29
N ASP A 36 -28.95 -24.04 26.48
CA ASP A 36 -30.21 -24.37 27.17
C ASP A 36 -30.18 -24.10 28.69
N GLU A 37 -29.03 -23.69 29.25
CA GLU A 37 -28.79 -23.53 30.68
C GLU A 37 -29.39 -22.23 31.27
N PHE A 38 -29.95 -21.34 30.45
CA PHE A 38 -30.58 -20.08 30.89
C PHE A 38 -31.67 -20.30 31.96
N LYS A 39 -32.29 -21.49 32.00
CA LYS A 39 -33.39 -21.83 32.93
C LYS A 39 -32.96 -22.18 34.36
N SER A 40 -31.67 -22.29 34.67
CA SER A 40 -31.21 -22.96 35.91
C SER A 40 -30.28 -22.15 36.82
N VAL A 41 -30.34 -20.82 36.82
CA VAL A 41 -29.57 -20.03 37.82
C VAL A 41 -30.04 -20.33 39.25
N ALA A 42 -31.30 -20.73 39.44
CA ALA A 42 -31.89 -20.99 40.75
C ALA A 42 -31.68 -22.42 41.31
N LYS A 43 -31.23 -23.40 40.49
CA LYS A 43 -31.23 -24.83 40.89
C LYS A 43 -29.86 -25.42 41.25
N ASP A 44 -28.76 -24.70 41.00
CA ASP A 44 -27.41 -25.23 41.25
C ASP A 44 -26.96 -25.16 42.72
N CYS A 45 -27.74 -24.55 43.62
CA CYS A 45 -27.37 -24.44 45.03
C CYS A 45 -27.56 -25.72 45.85
N GLU A 46 -28.29 -26.74 45.37
CA GLU A 46 -28.71 -27.87 46.20
C GLU A 46 -27.97 -29.19 45.97
N SER A 47 -27.09 -29.32 44.97
CA SER A 47 -26.27 -30.54 44.80
C SER A 47 -24.78 -30.23 44.72
N ARG A 48 -24.14 -30.06 45.89
CA ARG A 48 -22.69 -29.97 45.97
C ARG A 48 -22.10 -31.37 45.72
N SER A 49 -21.66 -31.63 44.49
CA SER A 49 -20.85 -32.81 44.18
C SER A 49 -19.55 -32.81 44.99
N GLU A 50 -18.94 -33.99 45.22
CA GLU A 50 -17.64 -34.12 45.92
C GLU A 50 -16.51 -33.27 45.29
N ASN A 51 -16.67 -32.83 44.03
CA ASN A 51 -15.68 -32.03 43.29
C ASN A 51 -16.04 -30.55 43.14
N TRP A 52 -17.14 -30.07 43.75
CA TRP A 52 -17.61 -28.69 43.63
C TRP A 52 -16.51 -27.67 43.94
N PHE A 53 -15.77 -27.87 45.03
CA PHE A 53 -14.71 -26.96 45.45
C PHE A 53 -13.59 -26.83 44.40
N LYS A 54 -13.16 -27.96 43.82
CA LYS A 54 -12.11 -27.97 42.78
C LYS A 54 -12.58 -27.27 41.50
N GLN A 55 -13.85 -27.45 41.12
CA GLN A 55 -14.43 -26.83 39.93
C GLN A 55 -14.60 -25.32 40.11
N THR A 56 -14.98 -24.86 41.30
CA THR A 56 -15.10 -23.43 41.63
C THR A 56 -13.74 -22.73 41.57
N VAL A 57 -12.70 -23.33 42.17
CA VAL A 57 -11.34 -22.78 42.14
C VAL A 57 -10.76 -22.78 40.72
N ALA A 58 -10.95 -23.86 39.95
CA ALA A 58 -10.49 -23.92 38.56
C ALA A 58 -11.19 -22.90 37.66
N SER A 59 -12.51 -22.71 37.84
CA SER A 59 -13.27 -21.71 37.09
C SER A 59 -12.81 -20.31 37.45
N TRP A 60 -12.57 -20.02 38.74
CA TRP A 60 -12.02 -18.74 39.16
C TRP A 60 -10.66 -18.45 38.51
N CYS A 61 -9.72 -19.40 38.57
CA CYS A 61 -8.40 -19.21 37.97
C CYS A 61 -8.47 -18.94 36.47
N TYR A 62 -9.39 -19.61 35.77
CA TYR A 62 -9.62 -19.42 34.34
C TYR A 62 -10.25 -18.05 34.01
N TYR A 63 -11.29 -17.64 34.72
CA TYR A 63 -12.05 -16.42 34.40
C TYR A 63 -11.41 -15.14 34.95
N SER A 64 -10.62 -15.22 36.02
CA SER A 64 -9.89 -14.08 36.59
C SER A 64 -8.49 -13.91 36.01
N ASP A 65 -8.03 -14.84 35.16
CA ASP A 65 -6.66 -14.93 34.67
C ASP A 65 -5.60 -14.94 35.80
N MET A 66 -6.01 -15.39 37.00
CA MET A 66 -5.16 -15.53 38.18
C MET A 66 -4.75 -16.99 38.32
N PRO A 67 -3.49 -17.35 38.04
CA PRO A 67 -3.05 -18.73 38.15
C PRO A 67 -2.99 -19.16 39.62
N SER A 68 -3.13 -20.48 39.86
CA SER A 68 -3.34 -21.02 41.20
C SER A 68 -2.17 -20.77 42.16
N ASP A 69 -0.96 -20.64 41.64
CA ASP A 69 0.24 -20.29 42.39
C ASP A 69 0.20 -18.85 42.93
N VAL A 70 -0.42 -17.92 42.21
CA VAL A 70 -0.66 -16.53 42.66
C VAL A 70 -1.78 -16.48 43.70
N LEU A 71 -2.84 -17.27 43.52
CA LEU A 71 -3.91 -17.37 44.52
C LEU A 71 -3.37 -17.89 45.86
N LEU A 72 -2.45 -18.85 45.85
CA LEU A 72 -1.85 -19.45 47.04
C LEU A 72 -0.83 -18.54 47.75
N GLN A 73 -0.43 -17.41 47.15
CA GLN A 73 0.42 -16.40 47.78
C GLN A 73 -0.35 -15.44 48.68
N HIS A 74 -1.69 -15.44 48.61
CA HIS A 74 -2.56 -14.59 49.42
C HIS A 74 -2.82 -15.21 50.81
N ASP A 75 -3.30 -14.40 51.75
CA ASP A 75 -3.61 -14.91 53.08
C ASP A 75 -4.87 -15.79 53.09
N VAL A 76 -5.04 -16.59 54.15
CA VAL A 76 -6.14 -17.57 54.25
C VAL A 76 -7.52 -16.89 54.23
N ASN A 77 -7.65 -15.67 54.76
CA ASN A 77 -8.92 -14.93 54.78
C ASN A 77 -9.25 -14.36 53.40
N GLU A 78 -8.27 -13.86 52.68
CA GLU A 78 -8.39 -13.40 51.29
C GLU A 78 -8.76 -14.57 50.37
N ILE A 79 -8.07 -15.71 50.50
CA ILE A 79 -8.39 -16.93 49.75
C ILE A 79 -9.82 -17.39 50.05
N GLN A 80 -10.27 -17.37 51.30
CA GLN A 80 -11.66 -17.68 51.66
C GLN A 80 -12.65 -16.71 51.02
N THR A 81 -12.31 -15.42 50.94
CA THR A 81 -13.14 -14.40 50.29
C THR A 81 -13.25 -14.64 48.80
N PHE A 82 -12.14 -14.98 48.12
CA PHE A 82 -12.15 -15.34 46.70
C PHE A 82 -12.96 -16.60 46.42
N ILE A 83 -12.84 -17.62 47.26
CA ILE A 83 -13.62 -18.86 47.12
C ILE A 83 -15.11 -18.59 47.35
N HIS A 84 -15.46 -17.78 48.35
CA HIS A 84 -16.84 -17.40 48.61
C HIS A 84 -17.43 -16.60 47.44
N PHE A 85 -16.66 -15.66 46.90
CA PHE A 85 -17.04 -14.90 45.71
C PHE A 85 -17.24 -15.82 44.49
N ALA A 86 -16.30 -16.73 44.23
CA ALA A 86 -16.37 -17.70 43.14
C ALA A 86 -17.54 -18.68 43.30
N ALA A 87 -17.90 -19.03 44.55
CA ALA A 87 -19.07 -19.86 44.85
C ALA A 87 -20.41 -19.15 44.54
N THR A 88 -20.48 -17.83 44.74
CA THR A 88 -21.63 -17.00 44.36
C THR A 88 -21.68 -16.63 42.87
N MET A 89 -20.51 -16.55 42.22
CA MET A 89 -20.36 -16.24 40.80
C MET A 89 -20.15 -17.53 40.00
N ASN A 90 -21.17 -18.38 39.93
CA ASN A 90 -21.07 -19.65 39.21
C ASN A 90 -20.85 -19.44 37.69
N LYS A 91 -20.50 -20.52 36.99
CA LYS A 91 -20.24 -20.54 35.54
C LYS A 91 -21.37 -19.89 34.71
N ASN A 92 -22.62 -20.04 35.13
CA ASN A 92 -23.79 -19.51 34.43
C ASN A 92 -23.92 -17.99 34.61
N VAL A 93 -23.61 -17.46 35.78
CA VAL A 93 -23.53 -16.02 36.03
C VAL A 93 -22.42 -15.39 35.17
N PHE A 94 -21.24 -16.03 35.06
CA PHE A 94 -20.17 -15.54 34.19
C PHE A 94 -20.55 -15.52 32.71
N LYS A 95 -21.15 -16.59 32.19
CA LYS A 95 -21.64 -16.65 30.80
C LYS A 95 -22.67 -15.55 30.50
N ASN A 96 -23.58 -15.29 31.44
CA ASN A 96 -24.56 -14.21 31.31
C ASN A 96 -23.92 -12.82 31.34
N LEU A 97 -22.95 -12.58 32.23
CA LEU A 97 -22.23 -11.30 32.29
C LEU A 97 -21.43 -11.06 31.00
N TRP A 98 -20.82 -12.09 30.43
CA TRP A 98 -20.16 -12.02 29.12
C TRP A 98 -21.13 -11.70 27.99
N LEU A 99 -22.29 -12.34 27.99
CA LEU A 99 -23.34 -12.07 27.01
C LEU A 99 -23.83 -10.61 27.08
N ILE A 100 -24.02 -10.08 28.30
CA ILE A 100 -24.40 -8.68 28.54
C ILE A 100 -23.27 -7.73 28.11
N ALA A 101 -22.01 -8.03 28.47
CA ALA A 101 -20.87 -7.21 28.09
C ALA A 101 -20.67 -7.16 26.57
N TRP A 102 -20.86 -8.29 25.89
CA TRP A 102 -20.87 -8.36 24.43
C TRP A 102 -21.99 -7.48 23.84
N GLU A 103 -23.22 -7.60 24.37
CA GLU A 103 -24.34 -6.75 23.92
C GLU A 103 -24.03 -5.27 24.08
N MET A 104 -23.53 -4.85 25.25
CA MET A 104 -23.19 -3.45 25.51
C MET A 104 -22.08 -2.92 24.59
N THR A 105 -21.08 -3.75 24.29
CA THR A 105 -19.96 -3.38 23.41
C THR A 105 -20.43 -3.25 21.96
N TYR A 106 -21.17 -4.25 21.47
CA TYR A 106 -21.71 -4.25 20.13
C TYR A 106 -22.74 -3.14 19.94
N GLU A 107 -23.56 -2.88 20.96
CA GLU A 107 -24.48 -1.76 21.02
C GLU A 107 -23.73 -0.43 20.86
N SER A 108 -22.64 -0.21 21.61
CA SER A 108 -21.84 1.01 21.53
C SER A 108 -21.27 1.24 20.13
N GLN A 109 -20.69 0.19 19.52
CA GLN A 109 -20.16 0.23 18.16
C GLN A 109 -21.25 0.52 17.12
N LEU A 110 -22.44 -0.07 17.29
CA LEU A 110 -23.55 0.14 16.37
C LEU A 110 -24.17 1.54 16.54
N LYS A 111 -24.26 2.08 17.77
CA LYS A 111 -24.63 3.49 18.00
C LYS A 111 -23.66 4.44 17.30
N GLN A 112 -22.35 4.16 17.34
CA GLN A 112 -21.35 4.97 16.63
C GLN A 112 -21.54 4.91 15.12
N LYS A 113 -21.76 3.72 14.54
CA LYS A 113 -22.05 3.58 13.11
C LYS A 113 -23.34 4.29 12.68
N ILE A 114 -24.38 4.22 13.51
CA ILE A 114 -25.66 4.89 13.28
C ILE A 114 -25.51 6.41 13.36
N LYS A 115 -24.76 6.93 14.34
CA LYS A 115 -24.45 8.36 14.48
C LYS A 115 -23.62 8.88 13.30
N ALA A 116 -22.58 8.15 12.89
CA ALA A 116 -21.78 8.49 11.71
C ALA A 116 -22.64 8.58 10.42
N GLY A 117 -23.65 7.71 10.30
CA GLY A 117 -24.61 7.77 9.18
C GLY A 117 -25.64 8.92 9.28
N HIS A 118 -25.94 9.44 10.48
CA HIS A 118 -26.86 10.57 10.68
C HIS A 118 -26.14 11.93 10.60
N GLU A 119 -24.90 12.04 11.07
CA GLU A 119 -24.09 13.26 10.95
C GLU A 119 -23.76 13.59 9.48
N SER A 120 -23.63 12.56 8.64
CA SER A 120 -23.56 12.69 7.18
C SER A 120 -24.82 13.29 6.54
N LEU A 121 -25.99 13.22 7.18
CA LEU A 121 -27.25 13.83 6.70
C LEU A 121 -27.57 15.16 7.39
N ALA A 122 -27.23 15.33 8.67
CA ALA A 122 -27.53 16.54 9.43
C ALA A 122 -26.57 17.72 9.14
N GLY A 123 -25.31 17.44 8.77
CA GLY A 123 -24.33 18.48 8.41
C GLY A 123 -24.68 19.27 7.13
N VAL A 124 -25.68 18.85 6.37
CA VAL A 124 -26.16 19.54 5.16
C VAL A 124 -27.18 20.64 5.47
N LEU A 125 -27.76 20.68 6.68
CA LEU A 125 -28.92 21.53 6.98
C LEU A 125 -28.68 22.70 7.94
N ASP A 126 -27.50 22.83 8.59
CA ASP A 126 -27.34 23.76 9.71
C ASP A 126 -26.16 24.75 9.62
N VAL A 127 -25.69 25.09 8.41
CA VAL A 127 -24.69 26.17 8.22
C VAL A 127 -25.28 27.31 7.39
N ASN A 128 -26.32 27.95 7.95
CA ASN A 128 -26.79 29.26 7.52
C ASN A 128 -27.20 30.07 8.75
N GLN A 129 -26.22 30.52 9.55
CA GLN A 129 -26.36 31.70 10.44
C GLN A 129 -25.00 32.15 11.03
N VAL A 130 -24.41 33.15 10.35
CA VAL A 130 -23.82 34.40 10.86
C VAL A 130 -23.21 34.41 12.29
N ASN A 131 -21.93 34.78 12.41
CA ASN A 131 -21.52 36.04 13.06
C ASN A 131 -20.04 36.41 12.87
N VAL A 132 -19.87 37.67 12.48
CA VAL A 132 -18.64 38.48 12.42
C VAL A 132 -18.35 38.99 13.83
N THR A 133 -17.08 39.05 14.25
CA THR A 133 -16.56 40.12 15.13
C THR A 133 -15.04 40.16 15.11
N GLU A 134 -14.54 41.38 14.97
CA GLU A 134 -13.15 41.83 15.00
C GLU A 134 -12.52 41.66 16.39
N ASN A 135 -11.19 41.51 16.47
CA ASN A 135 -10.36 42.45 17.22
C ASN A 135 -8.84 42.24 17.04
N ASP A 136 -8.18 43.38 16.94
CA ASP A 136 -6.75 43.68 16.88
C ASP A 136 -5.93 43.19 18.09
N ASN A 137 -4.66 42.81 17.87
CA ASN A 137 -3.49 43.67 18.20
C ASN A 137 -2.15 42.91 18.31
N ALA A 138 -1.12 43.61 17.81
CA ALA A 138 0.25 43.76 18.32
C ALA A 138 1.31 42.65 18.15
N ASN A 139 2.22 42.93 17.20
CA ASN A 139 3.68 43.11 17.37
C ASN A 139 4.43 42.27 18.42
N GLN A 140 5.48 41.55 17.97
CA GLN A 140 6.86 42.02 18.16
C GLN A 140 7.90 41.20 17.38
N SER A 141 8.74 41.96 16.68
CA SER A 141 9.96 41.59 15.96
C SER A 141 11.17 41.51 16.91
N HIS A 142 12.03 40.51 16.75
CA HIS A 142 13.42 40.58 17.19
C HIS A 142 14.37 40.16 16.08
N SER A 143 15.05 41.17 15.52
CA SER A 143 16.24 41.06 14.70
C SER A 143 17.47 40.96 15.59
N VAL A 144 18.38 40.04 15.29
CA VAL A 144 19.78 40.09 15.73
C VAL A 144 20.66 39.80 14.54
N SER A 145 21.41 40.83 14.15
CA SER A 145 22.47 40.86 13.16
C SER A 145 23.81 40.57 13.82
N LEU A 146 24.60 39.68 13.25
CA LEU A 146 26.05 39.59 13.49
C LEU A 146 26.76 39.31 12.16
N ASN A 147 27.61 40.27 11.78
CA ASN A 147 28.49 40.28 10.62
C ASN A 147 29.86 39.68 10.97
N ALA A 148 30.64 39.45 9.89
CA ALA A 148 32.10 39.26 9.79
C ALA A 148 32.50 37.78 9.54
N THR A 149 33.35 37.39 8.58
CA THR A 149 34.28 38.13 7.70
C THR A 149 34.62 37.26 6.47
N GLN A 150 35.07 37.93 5.41
CA GLN A 150 35.59 37.45 4.13
C GLN A 150 36.77 36.47 4.21
N ALA A 151 36.83 35.56 3.23
CA ALA A 151 38.07 35.16 2.58
C ALA A 151 37.77 34.91 1.10
N VAL A 152 38.43 35.70 0.26
CA VAL A 152 38.49 35.62 -1.20
C VAL A 152 39.48 34.52 -1.56
N ASP A 153 39.17 33.70 -2.56
CA ASP A 153 40.21 33.25 -3.48
C ASP A 153 39.63 32.98 -4.87
N GLU A 154 40.29 33.63 -5.82
CA GLU A 154 40.04 33.69 -7.24
C GLU A 154 40.49 32.39 -7.90
N ASN A 155 39.64 31.77 -8.72
CA ASN A 155 40.04 31.34 -10.06
C ASN A 155 38.81 31.06 -10.92
N ASN A 156 38.58 32.01 -11.81
CA ASN A 156 37.63 31.95 -12.90
C ASN A 156 38.24 31.18 -14.08
N SER A 157 37.35 30.82 -15.00
CA SER A 157 37.60 30.48 -16.41
C SER A 157 38.27 29.15 -16.74
N GLU A 158 37.52 28.04 -16.65
CA GLU A 158 37.60 26.93 -17.63
C GLU A 158 36.45 25.91 -17.51
N LEU A 159 35.20 26.34 -17.33
CA LEU A 159 34.04 25.43 -17.33
C LEU A 159 32.85 26.07 -18.05
N ASN A 160 32.97 26.21 -19.38
CA ASN A 160 31.85 26.51 -20.25
C ASN A 160 32.00 25.74 -21.56
N GLN A 161 31.57 24.47 -21.54
CA GLN A 161 31.01 23.65 -22.62
C GLN A 161 31.08 22.16 -22.22
N GLY A 162 30.24 21.75 -21.27
CA GLY A 162 30.03 20.34 -20.93
C GLY A 162 28.62 19.92 -21.32
N GLY A 163 28.40 19.57 -22.59
CA GLY A 163 27.16 18.89 -22.99
C GLY A 163 27.03 17.60 -22.19
N THR A 164 25.92 17.43 -21.47
CA THR A 164 25.67 16.23 -20.66
C THR A 164 25.71 15.01 -21.57
N SER A 165 26.70 14.13 -21.37
CA SER A 165 26.83 12.86 -22.12
C SER A 165 25.68 11.88 -21.85
N THR A 166 24.90 12.11 -20.79
CA THR A 166 23.79 11.26 -20.36
C THR A 166 22.56 11.48 -21.23
N LYS A 167 22.11 10.41 -21.91
CA LYS A 167 20.88 10.42 -22.72
C LYS A 167 19.61 10.29 -21.88
N ALA A 168 19.64 9.42 -20.85
CA ALA A 168 18.48 9.21 -19.98
C ALA A 168 18.86 9.15 -18.50
N GLN A 169 18.03 9.74 -17.66
CA GLN A 169 18.10 9.67 -16.19
C GLN A 169 16.87 8.94 -15.67
N ILE A 170 17.05 7.84 -14.93
CA ILE A 170 15.95 7.02 -14.45
C ILE A 170 15.94 7.01 -12.92
N ALA A 171 14.91 7.62 -12.32
CA ALA A 171 14.70 7.65 -10.87
C ALA A 171 13.91 6.43 -10.42
N PHE A 172 14.60 5.47 -9.80
CA PHE A 172 14.04 4.25 -9.24
C PHE A 172 13.61 4.43 -7.79
N CYS A 173 12.62 3.64 -7.39
CA CYS A 173 12.37 3.36 -5.98
C CYS A 173 13.68 2.90 -5.28
N ILE A 174 13.86 3.26 -4.01
CA ILE A 174 15.02 2.85 -3.19
C ILE A 174 15.22 1.33 -3.10
N ASP A 175 14.20 0.55 -3.46
CA ASP A 175 14.09 -0.91 -3.38
C ASP A 175 15.37 -1.66 -3.79
N VAL A 176 15.85 -2.55 -2.91
CA VAL A 176 17.09 -3.32 -3.12
C VAL A 176 17.03 -4.23 -4.36
N ARG A 177 15.83 -4.65 -4.77
CA ARG A 177 15.62 -5.49 -5.94
C ARG A 177 15.82 -4.71 -7.24
N SER A 178 15.76 -3.38 -7.18
CA SER A 178 16.06 -2.51 -8.32
C SER A 178 17.56 -2.26 -8.48
N GLU A 179 18.39 -2.54 -7.47
CA GLU A 179 19.84 -2.27 -7.53
C GLU A 179 20.55 -3.04 -8.65
N PRO A 180 20.36 -4.37 -8.82
CA PRO A 180 20.98 -5.09 -9.94
C PRO A 180 20.53 -4.55 -11.29
N PHE A 181 19.23 -4.27 -11.43
CA PHE A 181 18.64 -3.74 -12.66
C PHE A 181 19.22 -2.36 -13.02
N ARG A 182 19.37 -1.47 -12.02
CA ARG A 182 20.01 -0.16 -12.17
C ARG A 182 21.45 -0.27 -12.67
N ARG A 183 22.21 -1.22 -12.14
CA ARG A 183 23.62 -1.44 -12.53
C ARG A 183 23.73 -1.90 -13.98
N HIS A 184 22.85 -2.80 -14.42
CA HIS A 184 22.78 -3.25 -15.82
C HIS A 184 22.31 -2.14 -16.76
N ILE A 185 21.39 -1.27 -16.34
CA ILE A 185 21.02 -0.06 -17.09
C ILE A 185 22.24 0.83 -17.34
N GLU A 186 22.98 1.19 -16.30
CA GLU A 186 24.13 2.09 -16.45
C GLU A 186 25.29 1.45 -17.24
N ALA A 187 25.41 0.12 -17.22
CA ALA A 187 26.38 -0.60 -18.01
C ALA A 187 26.00 -0.67 -19.51
N ALA A 188 24.72 -0.56 -19.83
CA ALA A 188 24.22 -0.75 -21.20
C ALA A 188 24.37 0.47 -22.10
N GLY A 189 24.55 1.67 -21.53
CA GLY A 189 24.62 2.89 -22.33
C GLY A 189 24.82 4.15 -21.51
N PRO A 190 24.68 5.34 -22.13
CA PRO A 190 24.79 6.63 -21.47
C PRO A 190 23.55 6.93 -20.62
N PHE A 191 23.25 6.04 -19.68
CA PHE A 191 22.11 6.11 -18.77
C PHE A 191 22.61 6.31 -17.35
N GLU A 192 21.87 7.11 -16.58
CA GLU A 192 22.14 7.38 -15.17
C GLU A 192 20.95 6.95 -14.33
N THR A 193 21.19 6.35 -13.16
CA THR A 193 20.11 5.99 -12.24
C THR A 193 20.14 6.80 -10.96
N ILE A 194 18.95 7.13 -10.48
CA ILE A 194 18.71 7.93 -9.29
C ILE A 194 17.86 7.09 -8.32
N GLY A 195 18.09 7.19 -7.02
CA GLY A 195 17.29 6.54 -5.99
C GLY A 195 16.42 7.54 -5.24
N ILE A 196 15.14 7.24 -5.10
CA ILE A 196 14.16 7.99 -4.30
C ILE A 196 13.08 7.02 -3.76
N ALA A 197 12.36 7.34 -2.69
CA ALA A 197 11.23 6.52 -2.26
C ALA A 197 10.09 6.51 -3.30
N GLY A 198 9.47 5.35 -3.54
CA GLY A 198 8.50 5.14 -4.62
C GLY A 198 7.21 5.96 -4.54
N PHE A 199 6.91 6.61 -3.42
CA PHE A 199 5.77 7.53 -3.35
C PHE A 199 6.09 8.93 -3.92
N PHE A 200 7.37 9.21 -4.22
CA PHE A 200 7.89 10.44 -4.82
C PHE A 200 7.54 11.74 -4.07
N GLY A 201 7.31 11.68 -2.76
CA GLY A 201 6.94 12.86 -1.98
C GLY A 201 5.47 13.26 -2.11
N LEU A 202 4.63 12.48 -2.81
CA LEU A 202 3.23 12.81 -3.07
C LEU A 202 2.31 12.22 -1.98
N PRO A 203 1.61 13.04 -1.18
CA PRO A 203 0.75 12.56 -0.10
C PRO A 203 -0.67 12.25 -0.62
N ILE A 204 -0.79 11.26 -1.52
CA ILE A 204 -2.01 11.01 -2.30
C ILE A 204 -2.72 9.70 -1.96
N GLN A 205 -4.05 9.76 -1.95
CA GLN A 205 -4.93 8.62 -2.10
C GLN A 205 -5.29 8.45 -3.58
N LYS A 206 -4.94 7.29 -4.13
CA LYS A 206 -5.23 6.86 -5.50
C LYS A 206 -6.67 6.35 -5.58
N ASP A 207 -7.38 6.82 -6.60
CA ASP A 207 -8.73 6.36 -6.97
C ASP A 207 -8.69 5.95 -8.46
N ALA A 208 -8.24 4.71 -8.71
CA ALA A 208 -8.06 4.18 -10.06
C ALA A 208 -9.32 3.51 -10.61
N VAL A 209 -9.48 3.54 -11.94
CA VAL A 209 -10.69 3.05 -12.61
C VAL A 209 -10.91 1.55 -12.43
N ASP A 210 -9.82 0.79 -12.37
CA ASP A 210 -9.82 -0.67 -12.26
C ASP A 210 -9.81 -1.21 -10.83
N GLU A 211 -9.71 -0.32 -9.83
CA GLU A 211 -9.69 -0.67 -8.42
C GLU A 211 -11.06 -0.46 -7.77
N GLN A 212 -11.49 -1.43 -6.96
CA GLN A 212 -12.78 -1.33 -6.26
C GLN A 212 -12.70 -0.39 -5.04
N PHE A 213 -11.51 -0.25 -4.47
CA PHE A 213 -11.24 0.53 -3.28
C PHE A 213 -10.19 1.57 -3.57
N LYS A 214 -10.29 2.70 -2.87
CA LYS A 214 -9.28 3.75 -2.87
C LYS A 214 -8.06 3.26 -2.09
N HIS A 215 -6.87 3.58 -2.56
CA HIS A 215 -5.62 3.14 -1.96
C HIS A 215 -4.75 4.33 -1.55
N ASP A 216 -4.28 4.33 -0.32
CA ASP A 216 -3.34 5.34 0.17
C ASP A 216 -1.95 5.02 -0.39
N SER A 217 -1.57 5.70 -1.46
CA SER A 217 -0.33 5.43 -2.21
C SER A 217 0.87 6.17 -1.62
N LEU A 218 1.06 6.03 -0.30
CA LEU A 218 2.08 6.69 0.49
C LEU A 218 2.46 5.84 1.73
N PRO A 219 3.51 6.20 2.48
CA PRO A 219 3.87 5.46 3.69
C PRO A 219 2.75 5.52 4.74
N VAL A 220 2.46 4.38 5.39
CA VAL A 220 1.36 4.22 6.37
C VAL A 220 1.42 5.23 7.53
N MET A 221 2.61 5.73 7.86
CA MET A 221 2.82 6.75 8.89
C MET A 221 2.31 8.15 8.53
N VAL A 222 2.01 8.41 7.25
CA VAL A 222 1.56 9.71 6.75
C VAL A 222 0.11 9.56 6.27
N PRO A 223 -0.83 10.40 6.74
CA PRO A 223 -2.19 10.39 6.21
C PRO A 223 -2.23 11.00 4.80
N PRO A 224 -3.10 10.52 3.89
CA PRO A 224 -3.27 11.14 2.59
C PRO A 224 -3.84 12.56 2.75
N ALA A 225 -3.28 13.52 2.02
CA ALA A 225 -3.74 14.90 2.01
C ALA A 225 -4.62 15.22 0.79
N TYR A 226 -4.47 14.47 -0.30
CA TYR A 226 -5.17 14.71 -1.56
C TYR A 226 -5.69 13.41 -2.16
N ARG A 227 -6.74 13.51 -2.98
CA ARG A 227 -7.26 12.40 -3.78
C ARG A 227 -7.01 12.66 -5.26
N ILE A 228 -6.46 11.67 -5.96
CA ILE A 228 -6.22 11.74 -7.40
C ILE A 228 -7.07 10.67 -8.07
N LYS A 229 -8.02 11.13 -8.87
CA LYS A 229 -8.95 10.26 -9.60
C LYS A 229 -8.40 9.96 -10.98
N GLU A 230 -8.46 8.71 -11.37
CA GLU A 230 -8.30 8.28 -12.74
C GLU A 230 -9.68 8.28 -13.42
N PHE A 231 -9.77 8.89 -14.59
CA PHE A 231 -11.02 8.95 -15.36
C PHE A 231 -10.75 8.84 -16.86
N ALA A 232 -11.76 8.45 -17.62
CA ALA A 232 -11.74 8.49 -19.08
C ALA A 232 -13.08 9.05 -19.60
N ASP A 233 -13.24 9.12 -20.92
CA ASP A 233 -14.49 9.57 -21.53
C ASP A 233 -15.68 8.74 -21.01
N ARG A 234 -16.82 9.40 -20.82
CA ARG A 234 -18.01 8.77 -20.20
C ARG A 234 -18.50 7.56 -20.99
N TYR A 235 -18.42 7.61 -22.32
CA TYR A 235 -18.81 6.48 -23.17
C TYR A 235 -17.89 5.29 -22.93
N ASP A 236 -16.58 5.51 -23.03
CA ASP A 236 -15.57 4.47 -22.86
C ASP A 236 -15.58 3.85 -21.45
N MET A 237 -15.77 4.70 -20.43
CA MET A 237 -15.91 4.26 -19.04
C MET A 237 -17.13 3.38 -18.82
N ASN A 238 -18.26 3.68 -19.45
CA ASN A 238 -19.46 2.86 -19.32
C ASN A 238 -19.27 1.50 -19.98
N VAL A 239 -18.64 1.45 -21.16
CA VAL A 239 -18.30 0.18 -21.84
C VAL A 239 -17.36 -0.67 -20.98
N TYR A 240 -16.29 -0.06 -20.46
CA TYR A 240 -15.34 -0.74 -19.58
C TYR A 240 -16.02 -1.25 -18.29
N ARG A 241 -16.84 -0.42 -17.65
CA ARG A 241 -17.59 -0.80 -16.45
C ARG A 241 -18.57 -1.93 -16.72
N GLN A 242 -19.24 -1.96 -17.87
CA GLN A 242 -20.15 -3.05 -18.24
C GLN A 242 -19.41 -4.39 -18.44
N GLN A 243 -18.23 -4.36 -19.08
CA GLN A 243 -17.37 -5.53 -19.23
C GLN A 243 -16.91 -6.04 -17.85
N GLN A 244 -16.41 -5.14 -17.00
CA GLN A 244 -15.97 -5.49 -15.65
C GLN A 244 -17.12 -6.03 -14.80
N GLN A 245 -18.32 -5.42 -14.88
CA GLN A 245 -19.52 -5.89 -14.19
C GLN A 245 -19.95 -7.28 -14.62
N THR A 246 -19.77 -7.62 -15.90
CA THR A 246 -20.08 -8.97 -16.40
C THR A 246 -19.17 -10.01 -15.74
N MET A 247 -17.87 -9.70 -15.58
CA MET A 247 -16.93 -10.56 -14.84
C MET A 247 -17.26 -10.63 -13.35
N SER A 248 -17.50 -9.49 -12.69
CA SER A 248 -17.82 -9.47 -11.27
C SER A 248 -19.14 -10.17 -10.97
N SER A 249 -20.11 -10.13 -11.89
CA SER A 249 -21.38 -10.84 -11.78
C SER A 249 -21.18 -12.35 -11.78
N MET A 250 -20.28 -12.90 -12.61
CA MET A 250 -19.93 -14.33 -12.55
C MET A 250 -19.35 -14.72 -11.19
N PHE A 251 -18.43 -13.92 -10.64
CA PHE A 251 -17.88 -14.13 -9.30
C PHE A 251 -18.94 -14.00 -8.21
N TYR A 252 -19.85 -13.03 -8.34
CA TYR A 252 -20.96 -12.84 -7.41
C TYR A 252 -21.92 -14.02 -7.45
N THR A 253 -22.30 -14.52 -8.63
CA THR A 253 -23.10 -15.73 -8.80
C THR A 253 -22.41 -16.95 -8.19
N PHE A 254 -21.11 -17.14 -8.42
CA PHE A 254 -20.33 -18.20 -7.79
C PHE A 254 -20.37 -18.09 -6.26
N LYS A 255 -20.19 -16.89 -5.70
CA LYS A 255 -20.26 -16.62 -4.25
C LYS A 255 -21.65 -16.91 -3.69
N LEU A 256 -22.72 -16.50 -4.39
CA LEU A 256 -24.10 -16.81 -4.03
C LEU A 256 -24.36 -18.32 -4.05
N MET A 257 -23.93 -19.03 -5.09
CA MET A 257 -24.09 -20.48 -5.18
C MET A 257 -23.37 -21.19 -4.03
N LYS A 258 -22.15 -20.74 -3.69
CA LYS A 258 -21.37 -21.27 -2.56
C LYS A 258 -22.10 -21.09 -1.22
N ASN A 259 -22.76 -19.96 -1.03
CA ASN A 259 -23.42 -19.62 0.24
C ASN A 259 -24.84 -20.22 0.40
N ASN A 260 -25.39 -20.85 -0.64
CA ASN A 260 -26.72 -21.47 -0.61
C ASN A 260 -26.62 -23.00 -0.62
N VAL A 261 -27.37 -23.68 0.27
CA VAL A 261 -27.27 -25.15 0.46
C VAL A 261 -27.46 -25.94 -0.84
N MET A 262 -28.59 -25.75 -1.54
CA MET A 262 -28.89 -26.53 -2.75
C MET A 262 -27.93 -26.27 -3.92
N PRO A 263 -27.63 -25.00 -4.30
CA PRO A 263 -26.63 -24.72 -5.33
C PRO A 263 -25.20 -25.12 -4.94
N SER A 264 -24.84 -25.09 -3.66
CA SER A 264 -23.50 -25.48 -3.20
C SER A 264 -23.20 -26.96 -3.43
N LEU A 265 -24.23 -27.83 -3.43
CA LEU A 265 -24.09 -29.25 -3.76
C LEU A 265 -23.87 -29.50 -5.27
N LEU A 266 -24.41 -28.63 -6.13
CA LEU A 266 -24.25 -28.72 -7.58
C LEU A 266 -22.99 -28.02 -8.09
N LEU A 267 -22.45 -27.07 -7.31
CA LEU A 267 -21.31 -26.25 -7.70
C LEU A 267 -20.05 -27.08 -8.03
N PRO A 268 -19.67 -28.12 -7.25
CA PRO A 268 -18.54 -28.99 -7.59
C PRO A 268 -18.73 -29.74 -8.89
N GLU A 269 -19.94 -30.25 -9.18
CA GLU A 269 -20.22 -30.99 -10.41
C GLU A 269 -20.15 -30.07 -11.65
N LEU A 270 -20.63 -28.83 -11.53
CA LEU A 270 -20.65 -27.86 -12.63
C LEU A 270 -19.27 -27.22 -12.88
N SER A 271 -18.56 -26.86 -11.81
CA SER A 271 -17.30 -26.13 -11.91
C SER A 271 -16.06 -27.01 -11.81
N GLY A 272 -16.16 -28.18 -11.18
CA GLY A 272 -15.04 -29.08 -10.88
C GLY A 272 -14.25 -29.52 -12.11
N PRO A 273 -14.87 -30.04 -13.19
CA PRO A 273 -14.13 -30.43 -14.39
C PRO A 273 -13.37 -29.26 -15.02
N PHE A 274 -13.99 -28.08 -15.11
CA PHE A 274 -13.35 -26.88 -15.68
C PHE A 274 -12.23 -26.35 -14.78
N LEU A 275 -12.46 -26.27 -13.47
CA LEU A 275 -11.44 -25.86 -12.50
C LEU A 275 -10.27 -26.85 -12.44
N SER A 276 -10.55 -28.15 -12.55
CA SER A 276 -9.52 -29.20 -12.60
C SER A 276 -8.68 -29.08 -13.86
N LEU A 277 -9.31 -28.91 -15.03
CA LEU A 277 -8.58 -28.71 -16.28
C LEU A 277 -7.76 -27.42 -16.26
N SER A 278 -8.32 -26.31 -15.79
CA SER A 278 -7.60 -25.04 -15.68
C SER A 278 -6.42 -25.14 -14.70
N THR A 279 -6.59 -25.86 -13.59
CA THR A 279 -5.52 -26.20 -12.63
C THR A 279 -4.38 -26.99 -13.30
N ILE A 280 -4.71 -28.03 -14.07
CA ILE A 280 -3.72 -28.83 -14.80
C ILE A 280 -2.97 -27.96 -15.82
N VAL A 281 -3.68 -27.17 -16.62
CA VAL A 281 -3.08 -26.28 -17.63
C VAL A 281 -2.18 -25.22 -16.98
N ASN A 282 -2.63 -24.61 -15.89
CA ASN A 282 -1.84 -23.61 -15.15
C ASN A 282 -0.61 -24.21 -14.47
N THR A 283 -0.65 -25.49 -14.10
CA THR A 283 0.49 -26.20 -13.49
C THR A 283 1.52 -26.61 -14.54
N ILE A 284 1.08 -27.12 -15.70
CA ILE A 284 2.01 -27.63 -16.74
C ILE A 284 2.56 -26.49 -17.61
N MET A 285 1.76 -25.45 -17.88
CA MET A 285 2.14 -24.36 -18.79
C MET A 285 1.85 -22.96 -18.21
N PRO A 286 2.37 -22.61 -17.02
CA PRO A 286 2.03 -21.36 -16.32
C PRO A 286 2.27 -20.10 -17.16
N ARG A 287 3.36 -20.06 -17.93
CA ARG A 287 3.68 -18.93 -18.82
C ARG A 287 2.66 -18.75 -19.94
N LYS A 288 2.36 -19.84 -20.66
CA LYS A 288 1.44 -19.81 -21.81
C LYS A 288 0.01 -19.58 -21.36
N SER A 289 -0.41 -20.19 -20.25
CA SER A 289 -1.74 -19.98 -19.69
C SER A 289 -1.92 -18.52 -19.28
N ARG A 290 -0.95 -17.93 -18.57
CA ARG A 290 -0.98 -16.52 -18.17
C ARG A 290 -0.96 -15.59 -19.38
N ALA A 291 -0.07 -15.80 -20.34
CA ALA A 291 -0.01 -14.96 -21.54
C ALA A 291 -1.33 -15.01 -22.33
N SER A 292 -1.97 -16.19 -22.41
CA SER A 292 -3.27 -16.35 -23.07
C SER A 292 -4.40 -15.66 -22.29
N LEU A 293 -4.45 -15.86 -20.97
CA LEU A 293 -5.40 -15.19 -20.07
C LEU A 293 -5.25 -13.67 -20.12
N GLN A 294 -4.03 -13.15 -20.11
CA GLN A 294 -3.74 -11.73 -20.20
C GLN A 294 -4.17 -11.15 -21.54
N LYS A 295 -3.91 -11.85 -22.66
CA LYS A 295 -4.41 -11.45 -23.98
C LYS A 295 -5.93 -11.43 -24.06
N ILE A 296 -6.59 -12.46 -23.52
CA ILE A 296 -8.06 -12.52 -23.44
C ILE A 296 -8.58 -11.36 -22.59
N LYS A 297 -7.98 -11.15 -21.41
CA LYS A 297 -8.32 -10.06 -20.50
C LYS A 297 -8.14 -8.71 -21.17
N GLN A 298 -7.01 -8.44 -21.83
CA GLN A 298 -6.76 -7.17 -22.54
C GLN A 298 -7.70 -6.96 -23.73
N LYS A 299 -8.04 -8.03 -24.46
CA LYS A 299 -8.98 -7.95 -25.58
C LYS A 299 -10.41 -7.71 -25.11
N TRP A 300 -10.78 -8.24 -23.95
CA TRP A 300 -12.13 -8.18 -23.41
C TRP A 300 -12.36 -6.99 -22.47
N LEU A 301 -11.37 -6.62 -21.67
CA LEU A 301 -11.27 -5.43 -20.83
C LEU A 301 -10.25 -4.48 -21.46
N LYS A 302 -10.66 -3.78 -22.52
CA LYS A 302 -9.81 -2.75 -23.10
C LYS A 302 -9.89 -1.52 -22.18
N LYS A 303 -8.95 -1.40 -21.24
CA LYS A 303 -8.84 -0.22 -20.38
C LYS A 303 -8.73 1.01 -21.31
N PRO A 304 -9.62 2.00 -21.17
CA PRO A 304 -9.57 3.18 -22.02
C PRO A 304 -8.34 4.02 -21.71
N GLU A 305 -8.04 4.98 -22.58
CA GLU A 305 -7.00 5.96 -22.30
C GLU A 305 -7.46 6.86 -21.15
N THR A 306 -6.79 6.73 -20.00
CA THR A 306 -7.17 7.39 -18.77
C THR A 306 -6.34 8.63 -18.48
N LYS A 307 -7.04 9.68 -18.05
CA LYS A 307 -6.49 10.93 -17.52
C LYS A 307 -6.53 10.91 -16.00
N LEU A 308 -5.68 11.74 -15.38
CA LEU A 308 -5.65 11.95 -13.94
C LEU A 308 -6.19 13.34 -13.63
N THR A 309 -6.93 13.47 -12.53
CA THR A 309 -7.34 14.78 -12.01
C THR A 309 -6.15 15.46 -11.35
N ILE A 310 -5.33 16.15 -12.15
CA ILE A 310 -4.16 16.90 -11.67
C ILE A 310 -4.58 18.26 -11.14
N ASP A 311 -5.48 18.95 -11.83
CA ASP A 311 -5.99 20.25 -11.40
C ASP A 311 -7.07 20.09 -10.34
N ARG A 312 -7.12 21.06 -9.41
CA ARG A 312 -8.08 21.06 -8.32
C ARG A 312 -9.52 21.08 -8.85
N GLU A 313 -10.27 20.05 -8.50
CA GLU A 313 -11.72 19.99 -8.70
C GLU A 313 -12.45 20.21 -7.37
N PHE A 314 -13.51 21.02 -7.41
CA PHE A 314 -14.40 21.18 -6.27
C PHE A 314 -15.37 20.01 -6.20
N ASP A 315 -15.02 19.02 -5.39
CA ASP A 315 -15.91 17.91 -5.05
C ASP A 315 -16.44 18.08 -3.63
N ARG A 316 -17.72 18.48 -3.50
CA ARG A 316 -18.39 18.67 -2.20
C ARG A 316 -18.61 17.38 -1.43
N THR A 317 -18.41 16.21 -2.05
CA THR A 317 -18.66 14.89 -1.46
C THR A 317 -17.39 14.18 -1.02
N SER A 318 -16.22 14.76 -1.27
CA SER A 318 -14.93 14.14 -0.97
C SER A 318 -14.34 14.73 0.31
N ASP A 319 -13.99 13.87 1.27
CA ASP A 319 -13.30 14.28 2.52
C ASP A 319 -11.91 14.87 2.28
N LEU A 320 -11.28 14.52 1.15
CA LEU A 320 -10.00 15.04 0.71
C LEU A 320 -10.18 15.91 -0.54
N PRO A 321 -9.41 17.00 -0.68
CA PRO A 321 -9.37 17.73 -1.94
C PRO A 321 -8.98 16.85 -3.12
N VAL A 322 -9.67 17.03 -4.25
CA VAL A 322 -9.42 16.24 -5.47
C VAL A 322 -8.52 17.04 -6.41
N GLY A 323 -7.32 16.52 -6.71
CA GLY A 323 -6.31 17.23 -7.50
C GLY A 323 -5.61 18.36 -6.72
N PHE A 324 -4.73 19.08 -7.41
CA PHE A 324 -3.82 20.07 -6.86
C PHE A 324 -4.07 21.46 -7.45
N THR A 325 -3.86 22.48 -6.62
CA THR A 325 -3.69 23.86 -7.10
C THR A 325 -2.37 24.00 -7.85
N GLU A 326 -2.23 25.04 -8.66
CA GLU A 326 -1.00 25.30 -9.39
C GLU A 326 0.22 25.42 -8.47
N GLN A 327 0.09 26.12 -7.34
CA GLN A 327 1.17 26.25 -6.37
C GLN A 327 1.57 24.90 -5.76
N GLU A 328 0.59 24.08 -5.35
CA GLU A 328 0.86 22.72 -4.83
C GLU A 328 1.56 21.84 -5.88
N GLN A 329 1.19 21.95 -7.16
CA GLN A 329 1.88 21.23 -8.24
C GLN A 329 3.36 21.64 -8.36
N ILE A 330 3.65 22.94 -8.25
CA ILE A 330 5.02 23.47 -8.26
C ILE A 330 5.79 22.98 -7.03
N ASP A 331 5.19 23.07 -5.85
CA ASP A 331 5.83 22.71 -4.58
C ASP A 331 6.17 21.22 -4.53
N PHE A 332 5.24 20.34 -4.91
CA PHE A 332 5.47 18.89 -4.96
C PHE A 332 6.53 18.51 -6.00
N ALA A 333 6.49 19.12 -7.20
CA ALA A 333 7.52 18.89 -8.21
C ALA A 333 8.90 19.34 -7.72
N LEU A 334 8.98 20.52 -7.11
CA LEU A 334 10.23 21.06 -6.57
C LEU A 334 10.79 20.17 -5.46
N GLN A 335 9.93 19.77 -4.52
CA GLN A 335 10.32 18.90 -3.41
C GLN A 335 10.81 17.54 -3.91
N ALA A 336 10.10 16.92 -4.85
CA ALA A 336 10.50 15.64 -5.42
C ALA A 336 11.86 15.75 -6.16
N LEU A 337 12.05 16.78 -6.98
CA LEU A 337 13.32 17.01 -7.69
C LEU A 337 14.49 17.27 -6.73
N LYS A 338 14.26 18.03 -5.63
CA LYS A 338 15.26 18.20 -4.57
C LYS A 338 15.62 16.88 -3.87
N LEU A 339 14.62 16.07 -3.53
CA LEU A 339 14.83 14.76 -2.91
C LEU A 339 15.57 13.78 -3.84
N MET A 340 15.39 13.91 -5.15
CA MET A 340 16.13 13.12 -6.16
C MET A 340 17.57 13.58 -6.37
N ASP A 341 17.99 14.73 -5.83
CA ASP A 341 19.20 15.44 -6.25
C ASP A 341 19.20 15.76 -7.76
N LEU A 342 18.01 16.00 -8.33
CA LEU A 342 17.79 16.26 -9.76
C LEU A 342 17.26 17.68 -9.97
N THR A 343 18.08 18.67 -9.62
CA THR A 343 17.77 20.10 -9.77
C THR A 343 18.55 20.78 -10.89
N GLU A 344 19.53 20.08 -11.46
CA GLU A 344 20.45 20.55 -12.49
C GLU A 344 20.85 19.37 -13.41
N ALA A 345 21.52 19.66 -14.53
CA ALA A 345 22.05 18.65 -15.44
C ALA A 345 21.02 17.58 -15.89
N PHE A 346 19.81 18.05 -16.24
CA PHE A 346 18.75 17.19 -16.76
C PHE A 346 19.15 16.55 -18.09
N ALA A 347 19.00 15.22 -18.18
CA ALA A 347 19.07 14.50 -19.43
C ALA A 347 17.87 14.84 -20.34
N PRO A 348 17.97 14.64 -21.66
CA PRO A 348 16.82 14.80 -22.57
C PRO A 348 15.61 13.93 -22.21
N PHE A 349 15.84 12.77 -21.61
CA PHE A 349 14.76 11.88 -21.19
C PHE A 349 14.89 11.52 -19.71
N VAL A 350 13.89 11.90 -18.91
CA VAL A 350 13.84 11.59 -17.48
C VAL A 350 12.71 10.61 -17.22
N VAL A 351 13.02 9.47 -16.60
CA VAL A 351 12.03 8.42 -16.32
C VAL A 351 11.84 8.31 -14.81
N LEU A 352 10.62 8.53 -14.34
CA LEU A 352 10.23 8.18 -12.98
C LEU A 352 9.81 6.71 -12.96
N ALA A 353 10.68 5.86 -12.43
CA ALA A 353 10.48 4.42 -12.34
C ALA A 353 9.95 4.06 -10.94
N GLY A 354 8.64 3.96 -10.82
CA GLY A 354 8.03 3.19 -9.72
C GLY A 354 8.45 1.73 -9.83
N HIS A 355 8.08 0.91 -8.87
CA HIS A 355 8.17 -0.53 -8.97
C HIS A 355 6.87 -1.20 -8.58
N ALA A 356 6.69 -2.39 -9.14
CA ALA A 356 5.67 -3.36 -8.81
C ALA A 356 6.33 -4.75 -8.78
N SER A 357 5.62 -5.75 -8.30
CA SER A 357 6.05 -7.15 -8.44
C SER A 357 5.01 -7.94 -9.19
N HIS A 358 5.41 -9.01 -9.86
CA HIS A 358 4.50 -9.88 -10.57
C HIS A 358 4.50 -11.25 -9.93
N SER A 359 3.35 -11.62 -9.37
CA SER A 359 3.12 -12.95 -8.82
C SER A 359 1.72 -13.43 -9.18
N HIS A 360 1.44 -14.71 -8.98
CA HIS A 360 0.13 -15.28 -9.23
C HIS A 360 -0.40 -16.00 -8.00
N ASN A 361 -1.69 -15.77 -7.66
CA ASN A 361 -2.35 -16.42 -6.53
C ASN A 361 -1.56 -16.30 -5.19
N ASN A 362 -0.82 -15.20 -5.04
CA ASN A 362 0.11 -15.04 -3.94
C ASN A 362 -0.53 -14.21 -2.80
N PRO A 363 -0.80 -14.82 -1.63
CA PRO A 363 -1.34 -14.08 -0.48
C PRO A 363 -0.36 -13.04 0.07
N HIS A 364 0.93 -13.09 -0.29
CA HIS A 364 1.96 -12.17 0.13
C HIS A 364 2.30 -11.12 -0.93
N HIS A 365 1.50 -10.99 -1.99
CA HIS A 365 1.76 -10.06 -3.10
C HIS A 365 2.05 -8.63 -2.63
N ALA A 366 1.28 -8.10 -1.68
CA ALA A 366 1.48 -6.77 -1.12
C ALA A 366 2.85 -6.58 -0.42
N SER A 367 3.48 -7.66 0.08
CA SER A 367 4.83 -7.60 0.66
C SER A 367 5.95 -7.54 -0.38
N LEU A 368 5.63 -7.86 -1.64
CA LEU A 368 6.52 -7.73 -2.79
C LEU A 368 6.27 -6.40 -3.54
N GLU A 369 5.16 -5.72 -3.29
CA GLU A 369 4.90 -4.37 -3.81
C GLU A 369 5.75 -3.31 -3.07
N CYS A 370 5.51 -2.03 -3.39
CA CYS A 370 6.24 -0.92 -2.76
C CYS A 370 5.81 -0.71 -1.31
N GLY A 371 6.72 -1.00 -0.37
CA GLY A 371 6.49 -0.72 1.05
C GLY A 371 6.32 0.77 1.34
N ALA A 372 6.96 1.66 0.56
CA ALA A 372 6.78 3.11 0.68
C ALA A 372 5.42 3.61 0.14
N CYS A 373 4.65 2.75 -0.54
CA CYS A 373 3.30 3.04 -1.04
C CYS A 373 2.24 2.16 -0.38
N GLY A 374 2.52 1.65 0.83
CA GLY A 374 1.55 0.84 1.58
C GLY A 374 1.28 -0.53 0.98
N GLY A 375 2.23 -1.11 0.23
CA GLY A 375 2.08 -2.42 -0.39
C GLY A 375 1.31 -2.41 -1.71
N ALA A 376 1.35 -1.29 -2.44
CA ALA A 376 0.85 -1.17 -3.81
C ALA A 376 1.94 -0.69 -4.77
N SER A 377 1.68 -0.81 -6.08
CA SER A 377 2.60 -0.31 -7.10
C SER A 377 2.75 1.21 -7.03
N SER A 378 3.97 1.68 -7.26
CA SER A 378 4.31 3.11 -7.30
C SER A 378 4.17 3.76 -8.69
N GLY A 379 3.77 3.03 -9.74
CA GLY A 379 3.67 3.60 -11.08
C GLY A 379 2.61 4.69 -11.23
N PHE A 380 1.54 4.65 -10.43
CA PHE A 380 0.54 5.73 -10.42
C PHE A 380 1.15 7.07 -9.96
N ASN A 381 1.95 7.04 -8.89
CA ASN A 381 2.64 8.22 -8.37
C ASN A 381 3.69 8.71 -9.37
N ALA A 382 4.43 7.79 -9.99
CA ALA A 382 5.39 8.11 -11.04
C ALA A 382 4.71 8.80 -12.23
N LYS A 383 3.58 8.27 -12.71
CA LYS A 383 2.77 8.87 -13.78
C LYS A 383 2.33 10.28 -13.42
N LEU A 384 1.77 10.46 -12.21
CA LEU A 384 1.30 11.76 -11.77
C LEU A 384 2.43 12.80 -11.72
N LEU A 385 3.57 12.46 -11.11
CA LEU A 385 4.70 13.38 -11.02
C LEU A 385 5.28 13.70 -12.40
N ALA A 386 5.41 12.70 -13.29
CA ALA A 386 5.90 12.92 -14.66
C ALA A 386 4.98 13.88 -15.44
N MET A 387 3.67 13.70 -15.31
CA MET A 387 2.68 14.61 -15.92
C MET A 387 2.82 16.03 -15.36
N ILE A 388 2.98 16.19 -14.05
CA ILE A 388 3.17 17.50 -13.39
C ILE A 388 4.45 18.18 -13.89
N CYS A 389 5.59 17.48 -13.94
CA CYS A 389 6.88 18.02 -14.40
C CYS A 389 6.88 18.46 -15.89
N ASN A 390 5.97 17.92 -16.70
CA ASN A 390 5.83 18.32 -18.10
C ASN A 390 4.91 19.54 -18.31
N ARG A 391 4.18 20.00 -17.29
CA ARG A 391 3.29 21.16 -17.47
C ARG A 391 4.06 22.47 -17.56
N LEU A 392 3.64 23.32 -18.49
CA LEU A 392 4.29 24.61 -18.75
C LEU A 392 4.26 25.53 -17.51
N ASN A 393 3.11 25.62 -16.84
CA ASN A 393 2.94 26.45 -15.66
C ASN A 393 3.84 25.98 -14.50
N VAL A 394 3.99 24.67 -14.32
CA VAL A 394 4.90 24.08 -13.33
C VAL A 394 6.35 24.38 -13.68
N ARG A 395 6.76 24.20 -14.95
CA ARG A 395 8.13 24.53 -15.39
C ARG A 395 8.47 26.01 -15.20
N GLN A 396 7.52 26.91 -15.42
CA GLN A 396 7.68 28.34 -15.16
C GLN A 396 7.85 28.63 -13.65
N GLY A 397 7.04 28.00 -12.79
CA GLY A 397 7.18 28.10 -11.34
C GLY A 397 8.51 27.53 -10.82
N LEU A 398 8.93 26.37 -11.31
CA LEU A 398 10.23 25.77 -10.98
C LEU A 398 11.40 26.68 -11.36
N LYS A 399 11.32 27.34 -12.52
CA LYS A 399 12.32 28.32 -12.96
C LYS A 399 12.42 29.50 -12.01
N GLN A 400 11.31 29.98 -11.46
CA GLN A 400 11.31 31.03 -10.43
C GLN A 400 11.94 30.56 -9.12
N ALA A 401 11.79 29.27 -8.79
CA ALA A 401 12.43 28.62 -7.65
C ALA A 401 13.89 28.18 -7.90
N GLY A 402 14.48 28.55 -9.05
CA GLY A 402 15.88 28.28 -9.39
C GLY A 402 16.15 26.92 -10.04
N VAL A 403 15.12 26.14 -10.37
CA VAL A 403 15.25 24.84 -11.07
C VAL A 403 14.80 25.00 -12.52
N VAL A 404 15.76 24.94 -13.45
CA VAL A 404 15.46 25.10 -14.88
C VAL A 404 15.49 23.74 -15.57
N ILE A 405 14.31 23.24 -15.93
CA ILE A 405 14.17 22.06 -16.79
C ILE A 405 14.31 22.51 -18.25
N PRO A 406 15.27 21.98 -19.03
CA PRO A 406 15.40 22.30 -20.44
C PRO A 406 14.13 21.94 -21.24
N GLU A 407 13.81 22.73 -22.27
CA GLU A 407 12.69 22.42 -23.19
C GLU A 407 12.90 21.11 -23.95
N THR A 408 14.15 20.67 -24.10
CA THR A 408 14.50 19.38 -24.70
C THR A 408 14.27 18.20 -23.76
N THR A 409 14.14 18.44 -22.45
CA THR A 409 13.92 17.40 -21.43
C THR A 409 12.44 17.05 -21.35
N VAL A 410 12.13 15.76 -21.42
CA VAL A 410 10.78 15.23 -21.27
C VAL A 410 10.74 14.19 -20.15
N PHE A 411 9.72 14.28 -19.29
CA PHE A 411 9.47 13.31 -18.22
C PHE A 411 8.53 12.21 -18.68
N ALA A 412 8.89 10.95 -18.42
CA ALA A 412 8.05 9.78 -18.61
C ALA A 412 7.94 9.00 -17.28
N ALA A 413 7.02 8.06 -17.21
CA ALA A 413 6.86 7.17 -16.08
C ALA A 413 6.83 5.71 -16.51
N ALA A 414 7.47 4.87 -15.69
CA ALA A 414 7.49 3.44 -15.86
C ALA A 414 7.39 2.71 -14.51
N GLU A 415 7.13 1.41 -14.58
CA GLU A 415 7.18 0.48 -13.47
C GLU A 415 8.28 -0.54 -13.71
N HIS A 416 9.23 -0.62 -12.79
CA HIS A 416 10.15 -1.75 -12.70
C HIS A 416 9.40 -2.94 -12.08
N HIS A 417 9.18 -4.00 -12.87
CA HIS A 417 8.65 -5.25 -12.35
C HIS A 417 9.78 -6.08 -11.75
N THR A 418 9.93 -6.06 -10.44
CA THR A 418 11.11 -6.62 -9.74
C THR A 418 11.29 -8.11 -9.93
N SER A 419 10.20 -8.86 -10.09
CA SER A 419 10.22 -10.32 -10.26
C SER A 419 10.62 -10.78 -11.67
N THR A 420 10.55 -9.89 -12.67
CA THR A 420 10.88 -10.20 -14.07
C THR A 420 11.94 -9.28 -14.66
N ASP A 421 12.44 -8.32 -13.88
CA ASP A 421 13.39 -7.28 -14.28
C ASP A 421 13.03 -6.65 -15.63
N THR A 422 11.78 -6.19 -15.77
CA THR A 422 11.28 -5.47 -16.96
C THR A 422 10.85 -4.07 -16.58
N LEU A 423 11.06 -3.11 -17.48
CA LEU A 423 10.57 -1.74 -17.33
C LEU A 423 9.29 -1.56 -18.16
N ALA A 424 8.14 -1.49 -17.50
CA ALA A 424 6.83 -1.33 -18.14
C ALA A 424 6.43 0.15 -18.19
N TRP A 425 6.25 0.70 -19.39
CA TRP A 425 5.85 2.09 -19.56
C TRP A 425 4.42 2.34 -19.05
N VAL A 426 4.26 3.30 -18.15
CA VAL A 426 2.97 3.73 -17.59
C VAL A 426 2.50 5.03 -18.24
N TYR A 427 3.44 5.91 -18.58
CA TYR A 427 3.18 7.17 -19.26
C TYR A 427 4.39 7.58 -20.08
N VAL A 428 4.19 7.75 -21.39
CA VAL A 428 5.14 8.38 -22.30
C VAL A 428 4.37 9.51 -22.97
N PRO A 429 4.84 10.77 -22.91
CA PRO A 429 4.16 11.88 -23.59
C PRO A 429 4.08 11.64 -25.10
N ASP A 430 2.96 12.03 -25.73
CA ASP A 430 2.76 11.89 -27.18
C ASP A 430 3.78 12.68 -28.00
N THR A 431 4.35 13.73 -27.40
CA THR A 431 5.36 14.59 -28.01
C THR A 431 6.67 14.44 -27.27
N LEU A 432 7.66 13.87 -27.95
CA LEU A 432 9.04 13.78 -27.49
C LEU A 432 9.90 14.76 -28.32
N SER A 433 10.84 15.44 -27.68
CA SER A 433 11.88 16.17 -28.40
C SER A 433 12.75 15.18 -29.19
N ALA A 434 13.44 15.60 -30.25
CA ALA A 434 14.29 14.70 -31.03
C ALA A 434 15.35 14.01 -30.16
N LEU A 435 15.90 14.71 -29.16
CA LEU A 435 16.86 14.15 -28.21
C LEU A 435 16.21 13.19 -27.21
N ALA A 436 14.98 13.47 -26.76
CA ALA A 436 14.24 12.59 -25.87
C ALA A 436 13.78 11.30 -26.59
N LEU A 437 13.40 11.40 -27.87
CA LEU A 437 13.04 10.26 -28.70
C LEU A 437 14.24 9.33 -28.92
N ASP A 438 15.40 9.88 -29.32
CA ASP A 438 16.65 9.10 -29.46
C ASP A 438 17.04 8.42 -28.13
N ALA A 439 16.88 9.10 -27.00
CA ALA A 439 17.14 8.53 -25.68
C ALA A 439 16.14 7.41 -25.31
N TYR A 440 14.85 7.59 -25.61
CA TYR A 440 13.80 6.60 -25.39
C TYR A 440 14.02 5.34 -26.25
N GLU A 441 14.34 5.51 -27.53
CA GLU A 441 14.66 4.41 -28.44
C GLU A 441 15.92 3.67 -27.98
N SER A 442 17.00 4.41 -27.68
CA SER A 442 18.25 3.84 -27.16
C SER A 442 18.03 3.00 -25.89
N LEU A 443 17.16 3.45 -24.97
CA LEU A 443 16.85 2.72 -23.74
C LEU A 443 16.01 1.46 -24.02
N ASN A 444 15.02 1.53 -24.91
CA ASN A 444 14.21 0.37 -25.28
C ASN A 444 15.01 -0.69 -26.03
N ASP A 445 15.92 -0.28 -26.91
CA ASP A 445 16.80 -1.19 -27.64
C ASP A 445 17.76 -1.95 -26.71
N ALA A 446 18.22 -1.29 -25.63
CA ALA A 446 19.06 -1.90 -24.62
C ALA A 446 18.29 -2.81 -23.64
N MET A 447 16.99 -2.59 -23.48
CA MET A 447 16.16 -3.22 -22.43
C MET A 447 16.19 -4.75 -22.43
N PRO A 448 16.10 -5.46 -23.58
CA PRO A 448 16.15 -6.93 -23.59
C PRO A 448 17.43 -7.49 -22.96
N MET A 449 18.58 -6.86 -23.25
CA MET A 449 19.88 -7.27 -22.71
C MET A 449 19.98 -6.96 -21.21
N ILE A 450 19.51 -5.76 -20.80
CA ILE A 450 19.45 -5.36 -19.39
C ILE A 450 18.61 -6.37 -18.59
N SER A 451 17.40 -6.67 -19.06
CA SER A 451 16.52 -7.67 -18.44
C SER A 451 17.16 -9.04 -18.38
N GLU A 452 17.82 -9.50 -19.44
CA GLU A 452 18.48 -10.80 -19.46
C GLU A 452 19.58 -10.92 -18.39
N HIS A 453 20.43 -9.91 -18.28
CA HIS A 453 21.52 -9.88 -17.30
C HIS A 453 21.01 -9.77 -15.86
N ALA A 454 20.02 -8.90 -15.61
CA ALA A 454 19.43 -8.75 -14.28
C ALA A 454 18.73 -10.04 -13.82
N ASN A 455 17.93 -10.67 -14.70
CA ASN A 455 17.27 -11.93 -14.38
C ASN A 455 18.28 -13.06 -14.13
N ARG A 456 19.37 -13.13 -14.91
CA ARG A 456 20.43 -14.14 -14.69
C ARG A 456 21.04 -14.01 -13.30
N GLU A 457 21.44 -12.80 -12.93
CA GLU A 457 22.01 -12.51 -11.60
C GLU A 457 21.02 -12.83 -10.46
N ARG A 458 19.73 -12.52 -10.65
CA ARG A 458 18.68 -12.80 -9.66
C ARG A 458 18.45 -14.30 -9.49
N LEU A 459 18.32 -15.04 -10.59
CA LEU A 459 18.05 -16.48 -10.59
C LEU A 459 19.21 -17.27 -9.97
N ASP A 460 20.45 -16.85 -10.20
CA ASP A 460 21.64 -17.47 -9.61
C ASP A 460 21.65 -17.37 -8.06
N LYS A 461 20.88 -16.44 -7.49
CA LYS A 461 20.73 -16.25 -6.03
C LYS A 461 19.57 -17.06 -5.44
N LEU A 462 18.68 -17.63 -6.26
CA LEU A 462 17.54 -18.41 -5.80
C LEU A 462 17.96 -19.85 -5.46
N PRO A 463 17.45 -20.42 -4.35
CA PRO A 463 17.74 -21.80 -4.00
C PRO A 463 17.10 -22.72 -5.03
N THR A 464 17.66 -23.92 -5.22
CA THR A 464 17.13 -24.98 -6.13
C THR A 464 17.21 -24.70 -7.63
N ILE A 465 17.63 -23.51 -8.05
CA ILE A 465 17.85 -23.18 -9.47
C ILE A 465 19.34 -23.42 -9.81
N GLY A 466 19.58 -24.28 -10.80
CA GLY A 466 20.92 -24.48 -11.37
C GLY A 466 21.23 -23.45 -12.46
N ARG A 467 22.14 -23.79 -13.38
CA ARG A 467 22.44 -22.92 -14.51
C ARG A 467 21.23 -22.78 -15.43
N VAL A 468 20.74 -21.55 -15.63
CA VAL A 468 19.59 -21.25 -16.49
C VAL A 468 20.06 -20.74 -17.85
N ASN A 469 19.64 -21.43 -18.92
CA ASN A 469 19.97 -21.00 -20.28
C ASN A 469 19.13 -19.80 -20.73
N HIS A 470 17.89 -19.66 -20.27
CA HIS A 470 16.93 -18.64 -20.71
C HIS A 470 16.37 -17.89 -19.48
N PRO A 471 17.14 -16.94 -18.91
CA PRO A 471 16.83 -16.36 -17.60
C PRO A 471 15.52 -15.56 -17.59
N VAL A 472 15.25 -14.76 -18.62
CA VAL A 472 13.99 -14.00 -18.73
C VAL A 472 12.77 -14.92 -18.72
N GLU A 473 12.87 -16.03 -19.45
CA GLU A 473 11.81 -17.02 -19.55
C GLU A 473 11.54 -17.72 -18.22
N GLU A 474 12.60 -18.05 -17.49
CA GLU A 474 12.50 -18.71 -16.20
C GLU A 474 11.94 -17.77 -15.12
N ALA A 475 12.38 -16.51 -15.08
CA ALA A 475 11.81 -15.52 -14.19
C ALA A 475 10.31 -15.29 -14.46
N GLN A 476 9.90 -15.24 -15.74
CA GLN A 476 8.49 -15.22 -16.11
C GLN A 476 7.74 -16.47 -15.68
N ARG A 477 8.37 -17.65 -15.70
CA ARG A 477 7.80 -18.90 -15.19
C ARG A 477 7.49 -18.76 -13.71
N PHE A 478 8.47 -18.38 -12.90
CA PHE A 478 8.32 -18.16 -11.45
C PHE A 478 7.22 -17.13 -11.15
N ALA A 479 7.24 -15.97 -11.82
CA ALA A 479 6.23 -14.92 -11.64
C ALA A 479 4.80 -15.34 -12.04
N SER A 480 4.67 -16.32 -12.95
CA SER A 480 3.38 -16.81 -13.46
C SER A 480 2.88 -18.07 -12.77
N ASP A 481 3.77 -18.79 -12.08
CA ASP A 481 3.44 -20.03 -11.39
C ASP A 481 2.65 -19.74 -10.12
N TRP A 482 1.40 -20.16 -10.11
CA TRP A 482 0.48 -20.02 -8.99
C TRP A 482 0.83 -20.85 -7.75
N SER A 483 1.73 -21.83 -7.87
CA SER A 483 2.29 -22.58 -6.74
C SER A 483 3.51 -21.88 -6.14
N GLU A 484 4.09 -20.91 -6.86
CA GLU A 484 5.26 -20.17 -6.42
C GLU A 484 4.86 -18.97 -5.57
N VAL A 485 5.04 -19.12 -4.27
CA VAL A 485 4.73 -18.09 -3.28
C VAL A 485 5.85 -17.04 -3.20
N ARG A 486 7.07 -17.38 -3.65
CA ARG A 486 8.25 -16.51 -3.62
C ARG A 486 8.95 -16.54 -4.98
N PRO A 487 8.41 -15.84 -5.99
CA PRO A 487 9.06 -15.73 -7.30
C PRO A 487 10.42 -15.04 -7.25
N GLU A 488 10.72 -14.35 -6.14
CA GLU A 488 11.99 -13.74 -5.82
C GLU A 488 12.22 -13.70 -4.28
N TRP A 489 13.42 -13.32 -3.84
CA TRP A 489 13.75 -13.18 -2.41
C TRP A 489 13.07 -12.01 -1.69
N GLY A 490 12.38 -11.13 -2.41
CA GLY A 490 11.80 -9.91 -1.85
C GLY A 490 12.91 -9.04 -1.24
N LEU A 491 12.65 -8.52 -0.04
CA LEU A 491 13.55 -7.63 0.69
C LEU A 491 14.30 -8.34 1.84
N ALA A 492 14.21 -9.67 1.91
CA ALA A 492 14.71 -10.48 3.02
C ALA A 492 16.22 -10.39 3.27
N LYS A 493 17.01 -10.03 2.25
CA LYS A 493 18.48 -9.98 2.30
C LYS A 493 19.07 -8.57 2.46
N ASN A 494 18.21 -7.56 2.65
CA ASN A 494 18.69 -6.20 2.83
C ASN A 494 19.63 -6.09 4.04
N ALA A 495 20.75 -5.40 3.86
CA ALA A 495 21.84 -5.29 4.82
C ALA A 495 22.21 -3.84 5.14
N SER A 496 21.92 -2.89 4.24
CA SER A 496 22.29 -1.49 4.46
C SER A 496 21.38 -0.51 3.72
N PHE A 497 21.46 0.76 4.09
CA PHE A 497 20.85 1.86 3.37
C PHE A 497 21.93 2.93 3.13
N ILE A 498 22.28 3.15 1.86
CA ILE A 498 23.19 4.22 1.44
C ILE A 498 22.38 5.44 1.02
N ILE A 499 22.60 6.55 1.73
CA ILE A 499 22.09 7.88 1.41
C ILE A 499 23.30 8.72 0.98
N GLY A 500 23.40 9.02 -0.31
CA GLY A 500 24.54 9.76 -0.82
C GLY A 500 24.55 9.86 -2.34
N ARG A 501 25.58 10.52 -2.88
CA ARG A 501 25.69 10.74 -4.33
C ARG A 501 25.93 9.43 -5.07
N ARG A 502 25.42 9.33 -6.29
CA ARG A 502 25.52 8.13 -7.14
C ARG A 502 26.96 7.64 -7.31
N GLN A 503 27.95 8.53 -7.31
CA GLN A 503 29.37 8.21 -7.48
C GLN A 503 29.93 7.29 -6.38
N LEU A 504 29.34 7.28 -5.17
CA LEU A 504 29.81 6.44 -4.07
C LEU A 504 29.64 4.94 -4.34
N THR A 505 28.63 4.57 -5.11
CA THR A 505 28.26 3.18 -5.39
C THR A 505 28.43 2.82 -6.86
N LYS A 506 29.06 3.68 -7.67
CA LYS A 506 29.14 3.49 -9.12
C LYS A 506 30.10 2.34 -9.45
N GLY A 507 29.63 1.38 -10.23
CA GLY A 507 30.41 0.19 -10.62
C GLY A 507 30.64 -0.83 -9.49
N ILE A 508 30.02 -0.66 -8.33
CA ILE A 508 30.09 -1.60 -7.21
C ILE A 508 28.91 -2.56 -7.29
N ASP A 509 29.16 -3.86 -7.11
CA ASP A 509 28.12 -4.86 -6.91
C ASP A 509 27.68 -4.83 -5.43
N LEU A 510 26.45 -4.38 -5.16
CA LEU A 510 25.89 -4.36 -3.81
C LEU A 510 25.03 -5.60 -3.52
N GLU A 511 25.13 -6.61 -4.39
CA GLU A 511 24.47 -7.92 -4.33
C GLU A 511 22.93 -7.86 -4.28
N GLY A 512 22.29 -6.73 -4.59
CA GLY A 512 20.86 -6.52 -4.36
C GLY A 512 20.48 -6.48 -2.88
N ARG A 513 21.38 -5.98 -2.01
CA ARG A 513 21.23 -6.00 -0.54
C ARG A 513 21.24 -4.62 0.10
N THR A 514 21.11 -3.57 -0.69
CA THR A 514 21.26 -2.20 -0.19
C THR A 514 20.18 -1.31 -0.75
N PHE A 515 19.45 -0.62 0.13
CA PHE A 515 18.60 0.48 -0.29
C PHE A 515 19.47 1.65 -0.75
N LEU A 516 19.07 2.32 -1.83
CA LEU A 516 19.85 3.38 -2.45
C LEU A 516 19.01 4.64 -2.61
N HIS A 517 19.43 5.74 -1.99
CA HIS A 517 18.79 7.05 -2.14
C HIS A 517 19.84 8.11 -2.50
N ASN A 518 19.56 8.88 -3.55
CA ASN A 518 20.44 9.96 -3.97
C ASN A 518 20.34 11.11 -2.95
N TYR A 519 21.50 11.69 -2.61
CA TYR A 519 21.60 12.82 -1.71
C TYR A 519 22.95 13.52 -1.87
N ASP A 520 22.93 14.85 -1.96
CA ASP A 520 24.13 15.67 -1.90
C ASP A 520 24.06 16.70 -0.77
N TRP A 521 24.81 16.44 0.30
CA TRP A 521 24.92 17.32 1.46
C TRP A 521 25.33 18.76 1.10
N ARG A 522 25.99 18.96 -0.04
CA ARG A 522 26.41 20.31 -0.48
C ARG A 522 25.21 21.19 -0.80
N LYS A 523 24.08 20.60 -1.21
CA LYS A 523 22.82 21.25 -1.59
C LYS A 523 21.81 21.30 -0.42
N ASP A 524 22.19 20.82 0.76
CA ASP A 524 21.33 20.67 1.94
C ASP A 524 22.02 21.25 3.18
N LYS A 525 22.25 22.57 3.19
CA LYS A 525 23.08 23.23 4.22
C LYS A 525 22.47 23.21 5.61
N ASP A 526 21.15 23.19 5.71
CA ASP A 526 20.37 23.13 6.94
C ASP A 526 20.03 21.69 7.37
N GLY A 527 20.31 20.70 6.53
CA GLY A 527 20.04 19.29 6.79
C GLY A 527 18.56 18.89 6.62
N THR A 528 17.72 19.77 6.07
CA THR A 528 16.27 19.53 5.95
C THR A 528 15.96 18.35 5.03
N LEU A 529 16.69 18.22 3.91
CA LEU A 529 16.51 17.09 2.99
C LEU A 529 16.97 15.78 3.63
N LEU A 530 18.13 15.75 4.28
CA LEU A 530 18.59 14.55 4.99
C LEU A 530 17.62 14.14 6.09
N ASN A 531 17.13 15.11 6.88
CA ASN A 531 16.14 14.85 7.92
C ASN A 531 14.86 14.24 7.32
N THR A 532 14.42 14.73 6.15
CA THR A 532 13.27 14.17 5.42
C THR A 532 13.52 12.73 4.97
N ILE A 533 14.72 12.44 4.44
CA ILE A 533 15.11 11.09 4.00
C ILE A 533 15.19 10.12 5.19
N ILE A 534 15.75 10.56 6.33
CA ILE A 534 15.86 9.75 7.54
C ILE A 534 14.48 9.51 8.18
N SER A 535 13.67 10.56 8.29
CA SER A 535 12.36 10.47 8.97
C SER A 535 11.33 9.69 8.15
N GLY A 536 11.40 9.72 6.82
CA GLY A 536 10.49 8.98 5.93
C GLY A 536 11.12 7.70 5.38
N PRO A 537 11.84 7.77 4.25
CA PRO A 537 12.45 6.61 3.58
C PRO A 537 13.24 5.66 4.50
N ALA A 538 14.06 6.17 5.43
CA ALA A 538 14.85 5.28 6.30
C ALA A 538 13.99 4.57 7.36
N LEU A 539 12.94 5.22 7.86
CA LEU A 539 11.97 4.57 8.72
C LEU A 539 11.21 3.47 7.99
N VAL A 540 10.78 3.72 6.75
CA VAL A 540 10.15 2.71 5.88
C VAL A 540 11.09 1.52 5.65
N ALA A 541 12.36 1.78 5.31
CA ALA A 541 13.37 0.75 5.14
C ALA A 541 13.54 -0.11 6.41
N GLN A 542 13.54 0.53 7.59
CA GLN A 542 13.62 -0.17 8.86
C GLN A 542 12.38 -1.02 9.15
N TRP A 543 11.17 -0.52 8.85
CA TRP A 543 9.93 -1.27 9.03
C TRP A 543 9.87 -2.51 8.14
N ILE A 544 10.28 -2.37 6.88
CA ILE A 544 10.43 -3.49 5.96
C ILE A 544 11.41 -4.51 6.56
N ASN A 545 12.59 -4.09 6.97
CA ASN A 545 13.57 -5.01 7.56
C ASN A 545 13.03 -5.72 8.80
N LEU A 546 12.34 -5.01 9.69
CA LEU A 546 11.71 -5.58 10.87
C LEU A 546 10.62 -6.59 10.53
N GLN A 547 9.82 -6.35 9.48
CA GLN A 547 8.84 -7.30 8.99
C GLN A 547 9.52 -8.62 8.60
N TYR A 548 10.53 -8.58 7.72
CA TYR A 548 11.24 -9.79 7.28
C TYR A 548 12.00 -10.46 8.43
N TYR A 549 12.65 -9.70 9.31
CA TYR A 549 13.37 -10.21 10.47
C TYR A 549 12.43 -10.92 11.46
N ALA A 550 11.35 -10.26 11.89
CA ALA A 550 10.41 -10.82 12.85
C ALA A 550 9.71 -12.07 12.29
N SER A 551 9.31 -12.05 11.01
CA SER A 551 8.75 -13.22 10.34
C SER A 551 9.75 -14.38 10.23
N THR A 552 11.07 -14.12 10.26
CA THR A 552 12.11 -15.14 10.20
C THR A 552 12.46 -15.70 11.59
N VAL A 553 12.57 -14.84 12.61
CA VAL A 553 13.00 -15.24 13.97
C VAL A 553 11.85 -15.84 14.78
N ALA A 554 10.62 -15.36 14.59
CA ALA A 554 9.45 -15.85 15.31
C ALA A 554 8.25 -16.04 14.35
N PRO A 555 8.34 -16.98 13.39
CA PRO A 555 7.33 -17.18 12.34
C PRO A 555 5.94 -17.56 12.88
N HIS A 556 5.86 -18.17 14.07
CA HIS A 556 4.57 -18.52 14.69
C HIS A 556 3.78 -17.30 15.18
N PHE A 557 4.45 -16.18 15.46
CA PHE A 557 3.83 -14.94 15.95
C PHE A 557 3.74 -13.88 14.85
N TYR A 558 4.80 -13.71 14.07
CA TYR A 558 4.95 -12.64 13.08
C TYR A 558 5.06 -13.15 11.65
N GLY A 559 4.95 -14.47 11.43
CA GLY A 559 4.81 -15.03 10.09
C GLY A 559 3.36 -14.96 9.63
N SER A 560 3.17 -14.94 8.32
CA SER A 560 1.86 -14.93 7.67
C SER A 560 1.09 -16.25 7.74
N GLY A 561 1.56 -17.22 8.56
CA GLY A 561 1.04 -18.58 8.61
C GLY A 561 1.21 -19.35 7.29
N ASN A 562 0.53 -20.50 7.20
CA ASN A 562 0.30 -21.21 5.94
C ASN A 562 -1.12 -20.90 5.43
N LYS A 563 -1.37 -21.14 4.15
CA LYS A 563 -2.67 -20.91 3.49
C LYS A 563 -3.76 -21.92 3.90
N ALA A 564 -3.52 -22.73 4.95
CA ALA A 564 -4.32 -23.90 5.29
C ALA A 564 -5.73 -23.52 5.81
#